data_AF-A0A9C6U8H1-F1
#
_entry.id   AF-A0A9C6U8H1-F1
#
_cell.length_a   1.000
_cell.length_b   1.000
_cell.length_c   1.000
_cell.angle_alpha   90.00
_cell.angle_beta   90.00
_cell.angle_gamma   90.00
#
_symmetry.space_group_name_H-M   'P 1'
#
loop_
_entity.id
_entity.type
_entity.pdbx_description
1 polymer ?
#
loop_
_entity_poly.entity_id
_entity_poly.type
_entity_poly.pdbx_seq_one_letter_code
_entity_poly.pdbx_strand_id
1 'polypeptide(L)'
;MQPTMLAAVLLPVTLSALCPCPSSPTPEDSPVCGSDGRTYSSECELQCLAWSSSVRPALQLVVLPAGLSVAHPGPCAPPEAAAGRRRRYVVGYQEWSKCHKERQCGYPQDGNCTECGEGDEKCRTMCGWNCSCGCAGLPTGGLDEFSHYWWNRCYWERGCTENRRDLCVSNCDSEFCRNLCHMDWERCSCGCVQHAAARVGSTTWEINGLHRTNRLRPQPQHRRLTRDQGVTPQRRPGDVRPG
;
A
#
# COMPACT_ATOMS: atom_id res chain seq x y z
N MET A 1 42.32 -24.90 64.23
CA MET A 1 41.20 -24.21 63.55
C MET A 1 41.38 -24.44 62.06
N GLN A 2 40.34 -24.96 61.41
CA GLN A 2 40.22 -25.26 59.97
C GLN A 2 40.25 -23.96 59.10
N PRO A 3 40.02 -23.99 57.77
CA PRO A 3 40.93 -24.47 56.72
C PRO A 3 40.87 -23.56 55.43
N THR A 4 41.51 -24.02 54.34
CA THR A 4 41.21 -23.74 52.90
C THR A 4 41.33 -22.27 52.38
N MET A 5 41.69 -21.97 51.13
CA MET A 5 41.04 -22.32 49.86
C MET A 5 41.85 -21.81 48.65
N LEU A 6 41.92 -22.65 47.62
CA LEU A 6 41.64 -22.36 46.20
C LEU A 6 42.52 -21.35 45.43
N ALA A 7 43.44 -21.90 44.63
CA ALA A 7 43.61 -21.45 43.25
C ALA A 7 42.94 -22.46 42.32
N ALA A 8 41.60 -22.39 42.23
CA ALA A 8 40.87 -23.15 41.22
C ALA A 8 41.05 -22.46 39.85
N VAL A 9 41.67 -23.22 38.95
CA VAL A 9 41.74 -22.97 37.51
C VAL A 9 40.31 -22.76 36.99
N LEU A 10 39.90 -21.51 36.78
CA LEU A 10 38.69 -21.19 36.03
C LEU A 10 39.06 -21.11 34.55
N LEU A 11 39.10 -22.28 33.90
CA LEU A 11 38.94 -22.40 32.46
C LEU A 11 37.55 -21.87 32.06
N PRO A 12 37.41 -21.29 30.86
CA PRO A 12 36.25 -20.52 30.44
C PRO A 12 35.06 -21.46 30.25
N VAL A 13 34.22 -21.57 31.27
CA VAL A 13 32.89 -22.19 31.13
C VAL A 13 32.03 -21.19 30.37
N THR A 14 32.18 -21.28 29.05
CA THR A 14 31.12 -21.30 28.05
C THR A 14 29.91 -20.41 28.35
N LEU A 15 29.83 -19.33 27.57
CA LEU A 15 28.71 -18.39 27.40
C LEU A 15 27.37 -19.04 26.95
N SER A 16 27.14 -20.32 27.23
CA SER A 16 25.92 -21.07 26.87
C SER A 16 24.80 -20.94 27.91
N ALA A 17 24.93 -20.05 28.89
CA ALA A 17 24.11 -20.05 30.10
C ALA A 17 22.88 -19.10 30.08
N LEU A 18 22.50 -18.51 28.94
CA LEU A 18 21.39 -17.54 28.93
C LEU A 18 20.18 -17.93 28.08
N CYS A 19 20.26 -18.99 27.26
CA CYS A 19 19.08 -19.48 26.54
C CYS A 19 19.32 -20.84 25.85
N PRO A 20 18.92 -21.98 26.44
CA PRO A 20 19.08 -23.29 25.82
C PRO A 20 17.95 -23.57 24.83
N CYS A 21 18.17 -23.35 23.54
CA CYS A 21 17.34 -23.97 22.49
C CYS A 21 17.83 -25.40 22.22
N PRO A 22 16.93 -26.35 21.91
CA PRO A 22 17.34 -27.69 21.51
C PRO A 22 18.25 -27.61 20.29
N SER A 23 19.42 -28.25 20.36
CA SER A 23 20.41 -28.27 19.27
C SER A 23 20.02 -29.18 18.10
N SER A 24 18.97 -29.99 18.28
CA SER A 24 18.39 -30.84 17.24
C SER A 24 17.10 -30.21 16.71
N PRO A 25 16.99 -29.96 15.39
CA PRO A 25 15.75 -29.45 14.81
C PRO A 25 14.64 -30.49 14.98
N THR A 26 13.61 -30.11 15.72
CA THR A 26 12.32 -30.78 15.77
C THR A 26 11.48 -30.35 14.56
N PRO A 27 10.46 -31.12 14.15
CA PRO A 27 9.54 -30.70 13.10
C PRO A 27 8.79 -29.38 13.39
N GLU A 28 8.82 -28.91 14.65
CA GLU A 28 8.24 -27.64 15.10
C GLU A 28 9.20 -26.43 14.96
N ASP A 29 10.48 -26.66 14.62
CA ASP A 29 11.47 -25.62 14.34
C ASP A 29 11.31 -25.04 12.93
N SER A 30 10.09 -24.58 12.64
CA SER A 30 9.81 -23.86 11.40
C SER A 30 10.41 -22.45 11.48
N PRO A 31 11.00 -21.93 10.38
CA PRO A 31 11.53 -20.59 10.34
C PRO A 31 10.43 -19.57 10.63
N VAL A 32 10.79 -18.46 11.30
CA VAL A 32 9.87 -17.36 11.63
C VAL A 32 10.42 -16.03 11.15
N CYS A 33 9.55 -15.08 10.86
CA CYS A 33 9.93 -13.70 10.55
C CYS A 33 9.83 -12.84 11.80
N GLY A 34 10.90 -12.14 12.16
CA GLY A 34 10.92 -11.21 13.29
C GLY A 34 10.35 -9.83 12.95
N SER A 35 9.98 -9.07 13.98
CA SER A 35 9.50 -7.68 13.87
C SER A 35 10.55 -6.72 13.28
N ASP A 36 11.82 -7.13 13.27
CA ASP A 36 12.94 -6.43 12.63
C ASP A 36 13.11 -6.78 11.14
N GLY A 37 12.24 -7.64 10.59
CA GLY A 37 12.28 -8.07 9.19
C GLY A 37 13.36 -9.12 8.89
N ARG A 38 13.97 -9.74 9.91
CA ARG A 38 14.93 -10.85 9.75
C ARG A 38 14.26 -12.21 9.92
N THR A 39 14.70 -13.19 9.14
CA THR A 39 14.27 -14.59 9.31
C THR A 39 15.12 -15.25 10.37
N TYR A 40 14.46 -15.89 11.33
CA TYR A 40 15.08 -16.72 12.37
C TYR A 40 14.79 -18.19 12.09
N SER A 41 15.74 -19.07 12.39
CA SER A 41 15.61 -20.50 12.12
C SER A 41 14.52 -21.16 12.95
N SER A 42 14.23 -20.61 14.13
CA SER A 42 13.08 -20.98 14.97
C SER A 42 12.59 -19.82 15.83
N GLU A 43 11.38 -19.96 16.39
CA GLU A 43 10.87 -19.03 17.40
C GLU A 43 11.75 -19.00 18.66
N CYS A 44 12.33 -20.14 19.05
CA CYS A 44 13.25 -20.22 20.19
C CYS A 44 14.48 -19.34 19.97
N GLU A 45 15.09 -19.40 18.78
CA GLU A 45 16.25 -18.57 18.44
C GLU A 45 15.92 -17.07 18.54
N LEU A 46 14.75 -16.67 18.02
CA LEU A 46 14.28 -15.29 18.10
C LEU A 46 14.10 -14.85 19.56
N GLN A 47 13.42 -15.66 20.37
CA GLN A 47 13.16 -15.36 21.79
C GLN A 47 14.45 -15.27 22.61
N CYS A 48 15.44 -16.12 22.32
CA CYS A 48 16.75 -16.05 22.97
C CYS A 48 17.50 -14.76 22.64
N LEU A 49 17.42 -14.29 21.40
CA LEU A 49 18.00 -13.01 21.00
C LEU A 49 17.23 -11.84 21.64
N ALA A 50 15.90 -11.90 21.70
CA ALA A 50 15.08 -10.94 22.42
C ALA A 50 15.44 -10.89 23.92
N TRP A 51 15.68 -12.03 24.56
CA TRP A 51 16.10 -12.10 25.96
C TRP A 51 17.51 -11.55 26.19
N SER A 52 18.47 -11.90 25.32
CA SER A 52 19.85 -11.40 25.41
C SER A 52 19.93 -9.88 25.27
N SER A 53 19.00 -9.26 24.52
CA SER A 53 18.89 -7.81 24.40
C SER A 53 18.38 -7.12 25.67
N SER A 54 17.77 -7.86 26.60
CA SER A 54 17.29 -7.37 27.90
C SER A 54 18.35 -7.45 29.01
N VAL A 55 19.42 -8.22 28.81
CA VAL A 55 20.56 -8.30 29.75
C VAL A 55 21.71 -7.48 29.16
N ARG A 56 21.85 -6.22 29.59
CA ARG A 56 22.95 -5.35 29.14
C ARG A 56 24.21 -5.55 30.02
N PRO A 57 25.27 -6.23 29.58
CA PRO A 57 26.62 -5.85 29.97
C PRO A 57 27.02 -4.60 29.17
N ALA A 58 27.59 -3.60 29.84
CA ALA A 58 27.77 -2.23 29.37
C ALA A 58 28.77 -2.02 28.19
N LEU A 59 29.16 -3.06 27.46
CA LEU A 59 30.17 -3.01 26.40
C LEU A 59 29.79 -3.91 25.22
N GLN A 60 28.91 -3.45 24.33
CA GLN A 60 29.02 -3.67 22.88
C GLN A 60 27.99 -2.80 22.16
N LEU A 61 28.43 -2.02 21.17
CA LEU A 61 27.62 -1.10 20.39
C LEU A 61 26.80 -1.82 19.29
N VAL A 62 25.96 -2.78 19.67
CA VAL A 62 24.92 -3.32 18.78
C VAL A 62 23.59 -2.75 19.26
N VAL A 63 23.03 -1.83 18.50
CA VAL A 63 21.66 -1.35 18.71
C VAL A 63 20.72 -2.48 18.27
N LEU A 64 20.49 -3.45 19.15
CA LEU A 64 19.41 -4.42 19.00
C LEU A 64 18.09 -3.68 19.23
N PRO A 65 17.09 -3.79 18.34
CA PRO A 65 15.81 -3.11 18.52
C PRO A 65 15.12 -3.69 19.76
N ALA A 66 14.84 -2.83 20.74
CA ALA A 66 13.98 -3.19 21.86
C ALA A 66 12.60 -3.59 21.30
N GLY A 67 12.13 -4.79 21.64
CA GLY A 67 10.84 -5.32 21.16
C GLY A 67 10.92 -6.28 19.96
N LEU A 68 12.00 -7.06 19.85
CA LEU A 68 12.07 -8.16 18.90
C LEU A 68 11.02 -9.24 19.26
N SER A 69 10.08 -9.50 18.35
CA SER A 69 9.02 -10.50 18.51
C SER A 69 8.77 -11.22 17.18
N VAL A 70 8.11 -12.39 17.21
CA VAL A 70 7.62 -13.02 15.99
C VAL A 70 6.59 -12.10 15.33
N ALA A 71 6.79 -11.78 14.06
CA ALA A 71 5.83 -11.06 13.23
C ALA A 71 4.85 -12.03 12.55
N HIS A 72 5.36 -13.11 11.96
CA HIS A 72 4.56 -14.18 11.37
C HIS A 72 5.36 -15.49 11.24
N PRO A 73 4.71 -16.67 11.17
CA PRO A 73 5.36 -17.93 10.85
C PRO A 73 5.90 -17.94 9.41
N GLY A 74 6.92 -18.74 9.15
CA GLY A 74 7.62 -18.80 7.87
C GLY A 74 8.73 -17.75 7.74
N PRO A 75 9.62 -17.88 6.73
CA PRO A 75 10.69 -16.91 6.48
C PRO A 75 10.12 -15.54 6.11
N CYS A 76 10.85 -14.47 6.44
CA CYS A 76 10.55 -13.16 5.88
C CYS A 76 10.67 -13.23 4.36
N ALA A 77 9.74 -12.55 3.69
CA ALA A 77 9.80 -12.43 2.25
C ALA A 77 11.11 -11.70 1.86
N PRO A 78 11.82 -12.12 0.78
CA PRO A 78 12.98 -11.38 0.30
C PRO A 78 12.60 -9.91 0.05
N PRO A 79 13.53 -8.95 0.04
CA PRO A 79 13.22 -7.53 -0.17
C PRO A 79 12.37 -7.28 -1.44
N GLU A 80 12.49 -8.13 -2.45
CA GLU A 80 11.66 -8.14 -3.66
C GLU A 80 10.18 -8.50 -3.39
N ALA A 81 9.91 -9.38 -2.42
CA ALA A 81 8.57 -9.77 -1.99
C ALA A 81 8.00 -8.87 -0.88
N ALA A 82 8.84 -8.18 -0.09
CA ALA A 82 8.41 -7.11 0.81
C ALA A 82 8.02 -5.83 0.05
N ALA A 83 8.66 -5.55 -1.09
CA ALA A 83 8.17 -4.60 -2.09
C ALA A 83 6.82 -5.05 -2.72
N GLY A 84 6.42 -6.30 -2.46
CA GLY A 84 5.19 -6.95 -2.91
C GLY A 84 3.91 -6.56 -2.17
N ARG A 85 3.91 -5.53 -1.31
CA ARG A 85 2.66 -4.77 -1.05
C ARG A 85 2.37 -3.81 -2.22
N ARG A 86 2.65 -4.23 -3.47
CA ARG A 86 2.23 -3.54 -4.68
C ARG A 86 0.72 -3.61 -4.75
N ARG A 87 0.05 -2.47 -4.94
CA ARG A 87 -1.33 -2.45 -5.42
C ARG A 87 -1.36 -3.27 -6.73
N ARG A 88 -1.86 -4.50 -6.67
CA ARG A 88 -1.96 -5.43 -7.81
C ARG A 88 -2.42 -4.63 -9.04
N TYR A 89 -1.61 -4.63 -10.10
CA TYR A 89 -2.04 -4.10 -11.39
C TYR A 89 -3.21 -4.97 -11.84
N VAL A 90 -4.33 -4.35 -12.24
CA VAL A 90 -5.51 -5.10 -12.70
C VAL A 90 -5.19 -5.79 -14.03
N VAL A 91 -4.39 -5.13 -14.87
CA VAL A 91 -3.93 -5.58 -16.18
C VAL A 91 -2.40 -5.51 -16.22
N GLY A 92 -1.74 -6.54 -16.76
CA GLY A 92 -0.27 -6.58 -16.92
C GLY A 92 0.20 -5.87 -18.20
N TYR A 93 1.49 -5.55 -18.28
CA TYR A 93 2.06 -4.83 -19.44
C TYR A 93 1.77 -5.48 -20.79
N GLN A 94 1.93 -6.79 -20.91
CA GLN A 94 1.74 -7.51 -22.17
C GLN A 94 0.28 -7.43 -22.66
N GLU A 95 -0.68 -7.58 -21.75
CA GLU A 95 -2.11 -7.47 -22.04
C GLU A 95 -2.49 -6.03 -22.40
N TRP A 96 -2.01 -5.05 -21.62
CA TRP A 96 -2.21 -3.63 -21.89
C TRP A 96 -1.62 -3.22 -23.25
N SER A 97 -0.38 -3.63 -23.55
CA SER A 97 0.34 -3.29 -24.78
C SER A 97 -0.38 -3.83 -26.02
N LYS A 98 -0.90 -5.06 -25.94
CA LYS A 98 -1.74 -5.64 -26.99
C LYS A 98 -3.00 -4.79 -27.22
N CYS A 99 -3.75 -4.51 -26.15
CA CYS A 99 -4.96 -3.68 -26.24
C CYS A 99 -4.66 -2.27 -26.80
N HIS A 100 -3.60 -1.63 -26.29
CA HIS A 100 -3.18 -0.29 -26.69
C HIS A 100 -2.86 -0.22 -28.19
N LYS A 101 -2.19 -1.25 -28.72
CA LYS A 101 -1.85 -1.35 -30.14
C LYS A 101 -3.08 -1.64 -31.01
N GLU A 102 -3.91 -2.62 -30.62
CA GLU A 102 -5.11 -3.01 -31.37
C GLU A 102 -6.12 -1.86 -31.46
N ARG A 103 -6.28 -1.09 -30.39
CA ARG A 103 -7.17 0.08 -30.32
C ARG A 103 -6.52 1.37 -30.79
N GLN A 104 -5.24 1.34 -31.16
CA GLN A 104 -4.48 2.49 -31.66
C GLN A 104 -4.57 3.70 -30.70
N CYS A 105 -4.42 3.46 -29.40
CA CYS A 105 -4.60 4.48 -28.37
C CYS A 105 -3.53 5.58 -28.37
N GLY A 106 -2.40 5.36 -29.05
CA GLY A 106 -1.32 6.34 -29.16
C GLY A 106 -1.38 7.19 -30.43
N TYR A 107 -0.54 8.21 -30.48
CA TYR A 107 -0.36 9.05 -31.67
C TYR A 107 -0.05 8.20 -32.92
N PRO A 108 -0.63 8.51 -34.10
CA PRO A 108 -1.44 9.70 -34.40
C PRO A 108 -2.94 9.58 -34.13
N GLN A 109 -3.39 8.40 -33.69
CA GLN A 109 -4.79 8.01 -33.77
C GLN A 109 -5.54 8.27 -32.47
N ASP A 110 -4.80 8.32 -31.35
CA ASP A 110 -5.29 8.64 -30.01
C ASP A 110 -6.56 7.87 -29.62
N GLY A 111 -6.75 6.64 -30.13
CA GLY A 111 -7.93 5.81 -29.86
C GLY A 111 -9.06 5.94 -30.89
N ASN A 112 -8.81 6.50 -32.07
CA ASN A 112 -9.78 6.73 -33.14
C ASN A 112 -10.99 7.58 -32.69
N CYS A 113 -10.70 8.72 -32.08
CA CYS A 113 -11.67 9.54 -31.36
C CYS A 113 -12.52 10.40 -32.28
N THR A 114 -13.56 9.78 -32.85
CA THR A 114 -14.55 10.42 -33.73
C THR A 114 -15.42 11.46 -33.01
N GLU A 115 -15.42 11.47 -31.68
CA GLU A 115 -16.14 12.43 -30.85
C GLU A 115 -15.45 13.80 -30.78
N CYS A 116 -14.16 13.87 -31.11
CA CYS A 116 -13.38 15.10 -31.08
C CYS A 116 -13.50 15.87 -32.40
N GLY A 117 -13.64 17.19 -32.29
CA GLY A 117 -13.63 18.09 -33.46
C GLY A 117 -12.32 18.03 -34.24
N GLU A 118 -12.37 18.45 -35.50
CA GLU A 118 -11.17 18.62 -36.32
C GLU A 118 -10.25 19.67 -35.67
N GLY A 119 -8.98 19.32 -35.46
CA GLY A 119 -8.01 20.20 -34.80
C GLY A 119 -8.13 20.31 -33.27
N ASP A 120 -9.05 19.60 -32.61
CA ASP A 120 -9.15 19.61 -31.15
C ASP A 120 -8.12 18.66 -30.50
N GLU A 121 -6.87 19.13 -30.42
CA GLU A 121 -5.76 18.40 -29.83
C GLU A 121 -5.96 18.08 -28.34
N LYS A 122 -6.66 18.95 -27.60
CA LYS A 122 -6.94 18.76 -26.17
C LYS A 122 -7.90 17.60 -25.97
N CYS A 123 -8.98 17.56 -26.76
CA CYS A 123 -9.92 16.44 -26.77
C CYS A 123 -9.22 15.14 -27.18
N ARG A 124 -8.45 15.15 -28.28
CA ARG A 124 -7.72 13.94 -28.74
C ARG A 124 -6.74 13.42 -27.70
N THR A 125 -6.00 14.32 -27.04
CA THR A 125 -5.08 13.94 -25.94
C THR A 125 -5.83 13.22 -24.83
N MET A 126 -6.94 13.80 -24.33
CA MET A 126 -7.75 13.17 -23.29
C MET A 126 -8.36 11.85 -23.75
N CYS A 127 -8.71 11.76 -25.02
CA CYS A 127 -9.27 10.55 -25.60
C CYS A 127 -8.24 9.41 -25.72
N GLY A 128 -7.01 9.71 -26.14
CA GLY A 128 -5.90 8.75 -26.16
C GLY A 128 -5.59 8.23 -24.76
N TRP A 129 -5.55 9.12 -23.76
CA TRP A 129 -5.40 8.72 -22.37
C TRP A 129 -6.59 7.87 -21.88
N ASN A 130 -7.83 8.25 -22.19
CA ASN A 130 -9.00 7.44 -21.84
C ASN A 130 -8.94 6.05 -22.48
N CYS A 131 -8.51 5.94 -23.75
CA CYS A 131 -8.31 4.68 -24.44
C CYS A 131 -7.28 3.80 -23.71
N SER A 132 -6.12 4.38 -23.39
CA SER A 132 -5.03 3.69 -22.71
C SER A 132 -5.40 3.26 -21.28
N CYS A 133 -6.04 4.15 -20.51
CA CYS A 133 -6.55 3.84 -19.18
C CYS A 133 -7.62 2.75 -19.22
N GLY A 134 -8.49 2.77 -20.23
CA GLY A 134 -9.45 1.70 -20.48
C GLY A 134 -8.75 0.35 -20.70
N CYS A 135 -7.67 0.31 -21.50
CA CYS A 135 -6.85 -0.89 -21.66
C CYS A 135 -6.18 -1.34 -20.35
N ALA A 136 -5.87 -0.42 -19.43
CA ALA A 136 -5.31 -0.75 -18.12
C ALA A 136 -6.38 -1.17 -17.09
N GLY A 137 -7.66 -1.21 -17.48
CA GLY A 137 -8.78 -1.49 -16.56
C GLY A 137 -9.01 -0.38 -15.54
N LEU A 138 -8.65 0.86 -15.88
CA LEU A 138 -8.77 2.03 -15.01
C LEU A 138 -9.92 2.95 -15.47
N PRO A 139 -10.60 3.64 -14.53
CA PRO A 139 -11.65 4.59 -14.88
C PRO A 139 -11.12 5.74 -15.76
N THR A 140 -11.95 6.17 -16.70
CA THR A 140 -11.68 7.24 -17.66
C THR A 140 -12.33 8.56 -17.20
N GLY A 141 -11.99 9.66 -17.87
CA GLY A 141 -12.47 11.01 -17.56
C GLY A 141 -13.20 11.68 -18.72
N GLY A 142 -13.54 12.96 -18.56
CA GLY A 142 -14.17 13.75 -19.61
C GLY A 142 -13.21 14.09 -20.76
N LEU A 143 -13.79 14.52 -21.88
CA LEU A 143 -13.09 14.94 -23.10
C LEU A 143 -13.07 16.46 -23.30
N ASP A 144 -13.69 17.19 -22.36
CA ASP A 144 -13.80 18.64 -22.40
C ASP A 144 -12.49 19.35 -22.04
N GLU A 145 -12.41 20.64 -22.35
CA GLU A 145 -11.24 21.46 -22.09
C GLU A 145 -10.86 21.55 -20.60
N PHE A 146 -11.83 21.52 -19.67
CA PHE A 146 -11.53 21.53 -18.23
C PHE A 146 -10.90 20.22 -17.79
N SER A 147 -11.40 19.09 -18.32
CA SER A 147 -10.81 17.78 -18.09
C SER A 147 -9.35 17.75 -18.55
N HIS A 148 -9.05 18.27 -19.75
CA HIS A 148 -7.66 18.41 -20.22
C HIS A 148 -6.82 19.31 -19.30
N TYR A 149 -7.33 20.49 -18.93
CA TYR A 149 -6.58 21.43 -18.08
C TYR A 149 -6.17 20.79 -16.73
N TRP A 150 -7.11 20.13 -16.05
CA TRP A 150 -6.84 19.52 -14.76
C TRP A 150 -5.95 18.29 -14.85
N TRP A 151 -6.12 17.49 -15.90
CA TRP A 151 -5.24 16.37 -16.19
C TRP A 151 -3.81 16.87 -16.43
N ASN A 152 -3.62 17.85 -17.32
CA ASN A 152 -2.31 18.38 -17.71
C ASN A 152 -1.56 18.96 -16.49
N ARG A 153 -2.26 19.76 -15.66
CA ARG A 153 -1.69 20.27 -14.42
C ARG A 153 -1.24 19.14 -13.48
N CYS A 154 -2.09 18.13 -13.26
CA CYS A 154 -1.74 16.97 -12.44
C CYS A 154 -0.56 16.18 -13.01
N TYR A 155 -0.53 15.99 -14.33
CA TYR A 155 0.50 15.25 -15.05
C TYR A 155 1.89 15.84 -14.80
N TRP A 156 2.01 17.17 -14.88
CA TRP A 156 3.26 17.87 -14.61
C TRP A 156 3.61 17.95 -13.12
N GLU A 157 2.66 18.34 -12.25
CA GLU A 157 2.90 18.48 -10.80
C GLU A 157 3.33 17.14 -10.17
N ARG A 158 2.75 16.03 -10.63
CA ARG A 158 3.12 14.69 -10.16
C ARG A 158 4.30 14.10 -10.91
N GLY A 159 4.75 14.72 -12.01
CA GLY A 159 5.81 14.22 -12.88
C GLY A 159 5.47 12.87 -13.51
N CYS A 160 4.25 12.67 -14.00
CA CYS A 160 3.84 11.50 -14.76
C CYS A 160 4.40 11.53 -16.20
N THR A 161 5.61 12.03 -16.39
CA THR A 161 6.18 12.32 -17.71
C THR A 161 6.88 11.11 -18.32
N GLU A 162 6.97 11.10 -19.65
CA GLU A 162 7.77 10.11 -20.38
C GLU A 162 9.23 10.13 -19.95
N ASN A 163 9.81 11.31 -19.71
CA ASN A 163 11.19 11.42 -19.22
C ASN A 163 11.40 10.67 -17.89
N ARG A 164 10.42 10.69 -16.97
CA ARG A 164 10.52 9.95 -15.71
C ARG A 164 10.43 8.44 -15.93
N ARG A 165 9.55 8.00 -16.84
CA ARG A 165 9.47 6.60 -17.27
C ARG A 165 10.81 6.15 -17.85
N ASP A 166 11.39 6.94 -18.74
CA ASP A 166 12.64 6.60 -19.42
C ASP A 166 13.82 6.54 -18.45
N LEU A 167 13.86 7.45 -17.47
CA LEU A 167 14.82 7.39 -16.36
C LEU A 167 14.64 6.14 -15.48
N CYS A 168 13.40 5.70 -15.26
CA CYS A 168 13.13 4.43 -14.55
C CYS A 168 13.65 3.25 -15.38
N VAL A 169 13.35 3.23 -16.68
CA VAL A 169 13.77 2.19 -17.63
C VAL A 169 15.29 2.13 -17.78
N SER A 170 16.00 3.26 -17.74
CA SER A 170 17.47 3.28 -17.84
C SER A 170 18.16 2.63 -16.64
N ASN A 171 17.48 2.57 -15.50
CA ASN A 171 17.97 1.95 -14.26
C ASN A 171 17.51 0.49 -14.10
N CYS A 172 16.95 -0.13 -15.16
CA CYS A 172 16.41 -1.49 -15.11
C CYS A 172 17.32 -2.51 -15.82
N ASP A 173 17.63 -3.60 -15.11
CA ASP A 173 18.41 -4.73 -15.63
C ASP A 173 17.56 -5.84 -16.27
N SER A 174 16.23 -5.83 -16.06
CA SER A 174 15.33 -6.88 -16.56
C SER A 174 14.14 -6.31 -17.35
N GLU A 175 13.61 -7.12 -18.27
CA GLU A 175 12.39 -6.77 -19.00
C GLU A 175 11.20 -6.55 -18.05
N PHE A 176 11.09 -7.38 -17.00
CA PHE A 176 10.06 -7.23 -15.99
C PHE A 176 10.13 -5.85 -15.31
N CYS A 177 11.34 -5.38 -14.94
CA CYS A 177 11.53 -4.03 -14.38
C CYS A 177 11.09 -2.93 -15.36
N ARG A 178 11.47 -3.06 -16.64
CA ARG A 178 11.10 -2.08 -17.68
C ARG A 178 9.58 -2.02 -17.85
N ASN A 179 8.94 -3.18 -17.96
CA ASN A 179 7.48 -3.32 -18.06
C ASN A 179 6.76 -2.67 -16.87
N LEU A 180 7.36 -2.76 -15.69
CA LEU A 180 6.86 -2.15 -14.47
C LEU A 180 6.94 -0.62 -14.49
N CYS A 181 8.07 -0.05 -14.95
CA CYS A 181 8.21 1.39 -15.17
C CYS A 181 7.15 1.93 -16.14
N HIS A 182 6.89 1.19 -17.22
CA HIS A 182 5.81 1.53 -18.16
C HIS A 182 4.44 1.55 -17.48
N MET A 183 4.09 0.49 -16.74
CA MET A 183 2.79 0.42 -16.07
C MET A 183 2.66 1.43 -14.92
N ASP A 184 3.75 1.80 -14.25
CA ASP A 184 3.75 2.83 -13.21
C ASP A 184 3.54 4.23 -13.79
N TRP A 185 4.16 4.51 -14.94
CA TRP A 185 3.89 5.73 -15.72
C TRP A 185 2.43 5.79 -16.16
N GLU A 186 1.93 4.70 -16.74
CA GLU A 186 0.56 4.59 -17.22
C GLU A 186 -0.46 4.85 -16.09
N ARG A 187 -0.24 4.22 -14.94
CA ARG A 187 -1.09 4.39 -13.76
C ARG A 187 -1.01 5.80 -13.18
N CYS A 188 0.15 6.45 -13.25
CA CYS A 188 0.31 7.83 -12.81
C CYS A 188 -0.57 8.76 -13.65
N SER A 189 -0.49 8.64 -14.98
CA SER A 189 -1.26 9.43 -15.93
C SER A 189 -2.77 9.15 -15.83
N CYS A 190 -3.17 7.89 -15.72
CA CYS A 190 -4.57 7.51 -15.49
C CYS A 190 -5.10 7.98 -14.12
N GLY A 191 -4.24 8.05 -13.11
CA GLY A 191 -4.57 8.68 -11.83
C GLY A 191 -4.90 10.17 -12.01
N CYS A 192 -4.20 10.87 -12.91
CA CYS A 192 -4.52 12.25 -13.27
C CYS A 192 -5.81 12.40 -14.07
N VAL A 193 -6.14 11.43 -14.93
CA VAL A 193 -7.43 11.40 -15.64
C VAL A 193 -8.59 11.31 -14.63
N GLN A 194 -8.48 10.41 -13.65
CA GLN A 194 -9.48 10.26 -12.58
C GLN A 194 -9.58 11.51 -11.70
N HIS A 195 -8.44 12.14 -11.41
CA HIS A 195 -8.40 13.39 -10.66
C HIS A 195 -9.09 14.53 -11.40
N ALA A 196 -8.90 14.62 -12.72
CA ALA A 196 -9.60 15.59 -13.56
C ALA A 196 -11.12 15.33 -13.57
N ALA A 197 -11.54 14.08 -13.75
CA ALA A 197 -12.95 13.67 -13.73
C ALA A 197 -13.64 14.05 -12.41
N ALA A 198 -12.96 13.85 -11.28
CA ALA A 198 -13.48 14.23 -9.97
C ALA A 198 -13.68 15.75 -9.81
N ARG A 199 -12.87 16.58 -10.46
CA ARG A 199 -12.99 18.04 -10.42
C ARG A 199 -14.12 18.58 -11.30
N VAL A 200 -14.40 17.94 -12.44
CA VAL A 200 -15.57 18.28 -13.29
C VAL A 200 -16.87 17.88 -12.60
N GLY A 201 -16.89 16.71 -11.96
CA GLY A 201 -17.98 16.31 -11.07
C GLY A 201 -18.19 17.30 -9.90
N SER A 202 -17.13 18.01 -9.50
CA SER A 202 -17.21 19.01 -8.44
C SER A 202 -17.85 20.34 -8.89
N THR A 203 -17.58 20.78 -10.10
CA THR A 203 -18.11 22.06 -10.61
C THR A 203 -19.56 21.92 -11.09
N THR A 204 -19.95 20.72 -11.55
CA THR A 204 -21.34 20.44 -11.94
C THR A 204 -22.31 20.30 -10.75
N TRP A 205 -21.85 19.96 -9.53
CA TRP A 205 -22.71 20.08 -8.34
C TRP A 205 -22.90 21.52 -7.89
N GLU A 206 -21.96 22.41 -8.18
CA GLU A 206 -22.09 23.85 -7.90
C GLU A 206 -23.08 24.52 -8.87
N ILE A 207 -23.05 24.14 -10.16
CA ILE A 207 -23.97 24.69 -11.17
C ILE A 207 -25.39 24.13 -11.02
N ASN A 208 -25.55 22.82 -10.74
CA ASN A 208 -26.87 22.23 -10.45
C ASN A 208 -27.35 22.52 -9.01
N GLY A 209 -26.49 23.08 -8.15
CA GLY A 209 -26.76 23.47 -6.77
C GLY A 209 -27.53 24.78 -6.61
N LEU A 210 -27.72 25.55 -7.67
CA LEU A 210 -28.61 26.72 -7.66
C LEU A 210 -30.11 26.35 -7.72
N HIS A 211 -30.46 25.06 -7.86
CA HIS A 211 -31.86 24.65 -8.00
C HIS A 211 -32.36 23.49 -7.12
N ARG A 212 -31.67 23.06 -6.05
CA ARG A 212 -32.32 22.17 -5.06
C ARG A 212 -31.84 22.38 -3.63
N THR A 213 -32.79 22.87 -2.85
CA THR A 213 -32.83 23.00 -1.39
C THR A 213 -32.08 21.92 -0.62
N ASN A 214 -31.16 22.39 0.23
CA ASN A 214 -30.97 21.98 1.63
C ASN A 214 -31.08 20.47 1.94
N ARG A 215 -29.96 19.74 1.85
CA ARG A 215 -29.69 18.61 2.75
C ARG A 215 -28.23 18.65 3.21
N LEU A 216 -28.05 19.19 4.40
CA LEU A 216 -26.88 18.99 5.23
C LEU A 216 -26.61 17.48 5.37
N ARG A 217 -25.41 17.02 5.00
CA ARG A 217 -24.91 15.70 5.45
C ARG A 217 -24.71 15.77 6.97
N PRO A 218 -25.15 14.77 7.75
CA PRO A 218 -24.85 14.74 9.17
C PRO A 218 -23.35 14.45 9.37
N GLN A 219 -22.66 15.39 10.02
CA GLN A 219 -21.32 15.19 10.59
C GLN A 219 -21.39 14.19 11.76
N PRO A 220 -20.41 13.28 11.94
CA PRO A 220 -20.36 12.42 13.10
C PRO A 220 -19.87 13.23 14.33
N GLN A 221 -20.77 13.52 15.26
CA GLN A 221 -20.38 14.14 16.53
C GLN A 221 -19.79 13.11 17.48
N HIS A 222 -18.46 13.15 17.64
CA HIS A 222 -17.81 12.70 18.86
C HIS A 222 -18.14 13.67 20.01
N ARG A 223 -18.81 13.21 21.07
CA ARG A 223 -18.54 13.70 22.43
C ARG A 223 -19.10 12.83 23.56
N ARG A 224 -18.14 12.35 24.36
CA ARG A 224 -18.06 12.31 25.83
C ARG A 224 -19.20 11.67 26.65
N LEU A 225 -18.77 10.61 27.34
CA LEU A 225 -19.17 10.19 28.68
C LEU A 225 -19.59 11.35 29.59
N THR A 226 -20.82 11.27 30.11
CA THR A 226 -21.13 11.61 31.50
C THR A 226 -22.16 10.63 32.06
N ARG A 227 -22.04 10.46 33.37
CA ARG A 227 -22.49 9.39 34.24
C ARG A 227 -23.85 9.71 34.87
N ASP A 228 -24.56 8.63 35.21
CA ASP A 228 -25.51 8.43 36.30
C ASP A 228 -27.02 8.74 36.16
N GLN A 229 -27.76 7.72 36.63
CA GLN A 229 -29.06 7.69 37.33
C GLN A 229 -30.39 7.64 36.56
N GLY A 230 -31.06 6.47 36.71
CA GLY A 230 -32.40 6.44 37.29
C GLY A 230 -33.53 5.81 36.46
N VAL A 231 -33.91 4.55 36.79
CA VAL A 231 -35.29 4.07 37.13
C VAL A 231 -36.45 4.65 36.28
N THR A 232 -37.32 3.95 35.53
CA THR A 232 -38.08 2.68 35.67
C THR A 232 -38.74 2.35 34.30
N PRO A 233 -39.19 1.10 34.02
CA PRO A 233 -39.98 0.79 32.81
C PRO A 233 -41.49 0.80 33.10
N GLN A 234 -42.26 1.65 32.41
CA GLN A 234 -43.72 1.53 32.32
C GLN A 234 -44.14 0.80 31.03
N ARG A 235 -44.99 -0.21 31.21
CA ARG A 235 -45.61 -1.07 30.18
C ARG A 235 -46.44 -0.25 29.18
N ARG A 236 -46.45 -0.65 27.91
CA ARG A 236 -47.53 -0.34 26.95
C ARG A 236 -48.35 -1.60 26.64
N PRO A 237 -49.69 -1.51 26.58
CA PRO A 237 -50.54 -2.59 26.12
C PRO A 237 -50.78 -2.52 24.60
N GLY A 238 -50.81 -3.71 23.99
CA GLY A 238 -51.75 -4.16 22.97
C GLY A 238 -51.87 -3.38 21.66
N ASP A 239 -51.48 -4.03 20.56
CA ASP A 239 -52.31 -4.03 19.35
C ASP A 239 -52.18 -5.37 18.61
N VAL A 240 -53.36 -5.95 18.36
CA VAL A 240 -53.61 -7.24 17.71
C VAL A 240 -53.50 -7.07 16.20
N ARG A 241 -52.90 -8.03 15.49
CA ARG A 241 -52.97 -8.15 14.03
C ARG A 241 -53.83 -9.35 13.61
N PRO A 242 -54.48 -9.28 12.43
CA PRO A 242 -55.50 -10.22 11.99
C PRO A 242 -54.91 -11.45 11.29
N GLY A 243 -55.65 -12.55 11.33
CA GLY A 243 -55.57 -13.71 10.45
C GLY A 243 -56.94 -14.04 9.91
#